data_AF-A0A964AVB7-F1
#
_entry.id   AF-A0A964AVB7-F1
#
_cell.length_a   1.000
_cell.length_b   1.000
_cell.length_c   1.000
_cell.angle_alpha   90.00
_cell.angle_beta   90.00
_cell.angle_gamma   90.00
#
_symmetry.space_group_name_H-M   'P 1'
#
loop_
_entity.id
_entity.type
_entity.pdbx_description
1 polymer ?
#
loop_
_entity_poly.entity_id
_entity_poly.type
_entity_poly.pdbx_seq_one_letter_code
_entity_poly.pdbx_strand_id
1 'polypeptide(L)'
;MPLFEIASGPEQQQVEARNWMSALGSGLGGLGLSSDSLSRVVCDLDDAGLVTVRDPDSGRIFTVRELPDTHTPEPTAAAVQLPTPERPRLTRSPEVALQDAAPVDAPDPLASAAFRAASRADLDALRGEASALLRAPDPAAAADLALGLLMRHVPAESGAVLLLSDDGLDFVAARGPRAATVQGRRIPPDAGIAGLCTRSGTALILREASQDPRHYARVDQASGYTTQALLAVPIRASGQTFGCVELLNPFGAVAFEEWHLSAAQIIAARLATRLGARVGFTVE
;
A
#
# COMPACT_ATOMS: atom_id res chain seq x y z
N MET A 1 -13.56 -1.13 -24.70
CA MET A 1 -12.37 -0.75 -23.92
C MET A 1 -12.71 0.56 -23.26
N PRO A 2 -12.43 0.76 -21.96
CA PRO A 2 -12.81 1.99 -21.28
C PRO A 2 -12.10 3.18 -21.92
N LEU A 3 -12.86 4.25 -22.08
CA LEU A 3 -12.39 5.51 -22.67
C LEU A 3 -11.90 6.41 -21.55
N PHE A 4 -10.67 6.89 -21.64
CA PHE A 4 -10.11 7.81 -20.67
C PHE A 4 -9.90 9.17 -21.31
N GLU A 5 -10.17 10.23 -20.57
CA GLU A 5 -9.81 11.59 -20.92
C GLU A 5 -8.57 12.00 -20.13
N ILE A 6 -7.57 12.54 -20.84
CA ILE A 6 -6.31 12.99 -20.29
C ILE A 6 -6.19 14.48 -20.59
N ALA A 7 -5.98 15.29 -19.57
CA ALA A 7 -5.83 16.73 -19.71
C ALA A 7 -4.50 17.22 -19.12
N SER A 8 -3.91 18.23 -19.76
CA SER A 8 -2.74 18.98 -19.30
C SER A 8 -2.97 20.47 -19.57
N GLY A 9 -3.53 21.19 -18.60
CA GLY A 9 -3.96 22.58 -18.80
C GLY A 9 -5.14 22.67 -19.80
N PRO A 10 -5.06 23.46 -20.89
CA PRO A 10 -6.13 23.58 -21.87
C PRO A 10 -6.19 22.42 -22.88
N GLU A 11 -5.14 21.60 -22.96
CA GLU A 11 -5.06 20.48 -23.89
C GLU A 11 -5.72 19.24 -23.29
N GLN A 12 -6.59 18.60 -24.09
CA GLN A 12 -7.34 17.40 -23.69
C GLN A 12 -7.28 16.37 -24.81
N GLN A 13 -7.13 15.11 -24.44
CA GLN A 13 -7.11 13.99 -25.38
C GLN A 13 -7.84 12.79 -24.79
N GLN A 14 -8.64 12.13 -25.62
CA GLN A 14 -9.31 10.88 -25.26
C GLN A 14 -8.51 9.68 -25.79
N VAL A 15 -8.35 8.66 -24.94
CA VAL A 15 -7.56 7.47 -25.22
C VAL A 15 -8.31 6.24 -24.71
N GLU A 16 -8.58 5.30 -25.60
CA GLU A 16 -9.05 3.98 -25.20
C GLU A 16 -7.88 3.18 -24.63
N ALA A 17 -8.01 2.73 -23.38
CA ALA A 17 -6.96 1.97 -22.74
C ALA A 17 -7.54 0.91 -21.82
N ARG A 18 -6.70 -0.03 -21.38
CA ARG A 18 -7.12 -1.05 -20.41
C ARG A 18 -7.16 -0.53 -18.97
N ASN A 19 -6.50 0.61 -18.73
CA ASN A 19 -6.44 1.30 -17.45
C ASN A 19 -5.91 2.73 -17.66
N TRP A 20 -6.07 3.58 -16.65
CA TRP A 20 -5.68 5.00 -16.70
C TRP A 20 -4.16 5.22 -16.89
N MET A 21 -3.28 4.27 -16.50
CA MET A 21 -1.83 4.38 -16.72
C MET A 21 -1.45 4.13 -18.18
N SER A 22 -2.08 3.12 -18.80
CA SER A 22 -1.96 2.88 -20.23
C SER A 22 -2.57 4.04 -21.02
N ALA A 23 -3.67 4.62 -20.51
CA ALA A 23 -4.23 5.85 -21.07
C ALA A 23 -3.21 6.97 -21.01
N LEU A 24 -2.68 7.29 -19.82
CA LEU A 24 -1.68 8.34 -19.62
C LEU A 24 -0.45 8.14 -20.53
N GLY A 25 0.13 6.94 -20.55
CA GLY A 25 1.28 6.62 -21.39
C GLY A 25 1.02 6.84 -22.88
N SER A 26 -0.15 6.41 -23.37
CA SER A 26 -0.55 6.62 -24.77
C SER A 26 -0.99 8.06 -25.07
N GLY A 27 -1.54 8.78 -24.10
CA GLY A 27 -1.97 10.17 -24.25
C GLY A 27 -0.83 11.18 -24.18
N LEU A 28 0.23 10.89 -23.42
CA LEU A 28 1.45 11.71 -23.41
C LEU A 28 2.03 11.89 -24.81
N GLY A 29 2.00 10.83 -25.64
CA GLY A 29 2.48 10.87 -27.01
C GLY A 29 1.69 11.83 -27.91
N GLY A 30 0.38 12.00 -27.68
CA GLY A 30 -0.44 12.96 -28.43
C GLY A 30 -0.36 14.40 -27.89
N LEU A 31 0.11 14.57 -26.65
CA LEU A 31 0.50 15.86 -26.06
C LEU A 31 1.97 16.23 -26.34
N GLY A 32 2.66 15.50 -27.23
CA GLY A 32 4.03 15.78 -27.64
C GLY A 32 5.12 15.37 -26.64
N LEU A 33 4.82 14.47 -25.69
CA LEU A 33 5.72 14.01 -24.64
C LEU A 33 6.03 12.52 -24.76
N SER A 34 7.28 12.15 -24.52
CA SER A 34 7.67 10.73 -24.47
C SER A 34 7.35 10.12 -23.10
N SER A 35 6.99 8.84 -23.08
CA SER A 35 6.73 8.07 -21.85
C SER A 35 7.91 8.04 -20.87
N ASP A 36 9.14 8.25 -21.38
CA ASP A 36 10.37 8.28 -20.58
C ASP A 36 10.66 9.64 -19.92
N SER A 37 9.81 10.65 -20.16
CA SER A 37 10.01 12.00 -19.61
C SER A 37 9.56 12.15 -18.15
N LEU A 38 8.84 11.16 -17.59
CA LEU A 38 8.32 11.20 -16.22
C LEU A 38 9.14 10.28 -15.32
N SER A 39 10.17 10.83 -14.67
CA SER A 39 11.06 10.10 -13.75
C SER A 39 10.48 9.95 -12.35
N ARG A 40 9.62 10.89 -11.93
CA ARG A 40 8.97 10.95 -10.63
C ARG A 40 7.56 11.47 -10.80
N VAL A 41 6.56 10.67 -10.43
CA VAL A 41 5.17 11.07 -10.56
C VAL A 41 4.45 10.84 -9.25
N VAL A 42 3.80 11.88 -8.76
CA VAL A 42 2.94 11.87 -7.58
C VAL A 42 1.51 11.84 -8.09
N CYS A 43 0.76 10.81 -7.71
CA CYS A 43 -0.61 10.64 -8.17
C CYS A 43 -1.58 10.82 -7.01
N ASP A 44 -2.47 11.80 -7.13
CA ASP A 44 -3.61 11.99 -6.23
C ASP A 44 -4.88 11.52 -6.94
N LEU A 45 -5.73 10.76 -6.25
CA LEU A 45 -7.05 10.37 -6.75
C LEU A 45 -8.11 11.14 -5.94
N ASP A 46 -9.03 11.82 -6.62
CA ASP A 46 -10.15 12.49 -5.96
C ASP A 46 -11.43 11.63 -5.90
N ASP A 47 -12.42 12.10 -5.13
CA ASP A 47 -13.71 11.43 -4.93
C ASP A 47 -14.54 11.27 -6.21
N ALA A 48 -14.18 12.00 -7.28
CA ALA A 48 -14.84 11.93 -8.59
C ALA A 48 -14.15 10.93 -9.53
N GLY A 49 -13.11 10.21 -9.08
CA GLY A 49 -12.35 9.27 -9.90
C GLY A 49 -11.34 9.95 -10.84
N LEU A 50 -11.00 11.22 -10.59
CA LEU A 50 -9.98 11.94 -11.33
C LEU A 50 -8.60 11.62 -10.75
N VAL A 51 -7.75 11.01 -11.57
CA VAL A 51 -6.35 10.77 -11.23
C VAL A 51 -5.54 12.00 -11.63
N THR A 52 -5.07 12.76 -10.66
CA THR A 52 -4.13 13.87 -10.87
C THR A 52 -2.71 13.35 -10.77
N VAL A 53 -1.95 13.46 -11.86
CA VAL A 53 -0.57 12.99 -11.96
C VAL A 53 0.34 14.21 -12.06
N ARG A 54 1.17 14.43 -11.04
CA ARG A 54 2.10 15.56 -10.96
C ARG A 54 3.53 15.08 -11.14
N ASP A 55 4.26 15.72 -12.04
CA ASP A 55 5.71 15.62 -12.15
C ASP A 55 6.36 16.75 -11.31
N PRO A 56 7.01 16.44 -10.17
CA PRO A 56 7.66 17.44 -9.34
C PRO A 56 8.87 18.10 -10.00
N ASP A 57 9.54 17.38 -10.91
CA ASP A 57 10.78 17.84 -11.55
C ASP A 57 10.48 18.86 -12.66
N SER A 58 9.40 18.65 -13.41
CA SER A 58 8.94 19.58 -14.46
C SER A 58 7.81 20.54 -14.03
N GLY A 59 7.20 20.31 -12.87
CA GLY A 59 6.04 21.07 -12.37
C GLY A 59 4.73 20.79 -13.12
N ARG A 60 4.72 19.81 -14.03
CA ARG A 60 3.57 19.50 -14.88
C ARG A 60 2.52 18.71 -14.12
N ILE A 61 1.26 18.99 -14.43
CA ILE A 61 0.10 18.32 -13.84
C ILE A 61 -0.74 17.79 -14.99
N PHE A 62 -1.01 16.48 -14.94
CA PHE A 62 -1.93 15.80 -15.83
C PHE A 62 -3.14 15.36 -15.00
N THR A 63 -4.32 15.35 -15.60
CA THR A 63 -5.48 14.71 -15.00
C THR A 63 -5.99 13.62 -15.93
N VAL A 64 -6.35 12.48 -15.36
CA VAL A 64 -6.87 11.32 -16.09
C VAL A 64 -8.20 10.94 -15.49
N ARG A 65 -9.25 10.91 -16.32
CA ARG A 65 -10.61 10.56 -15.91
C ARG A 65 -11.14 9.46 -16.80
N GLU A 66 -11.75 8.45 -16.22
CA GLU A 66 -12.50 7.45 -16.99
C GLU A 66 -13.85 8.05 -17.39
N LEU A 67 -14.17 8.01 -18.69
CA LEU A 67 -15.44 8.47 -19.23
C LEU A 67 -16.43 7.30 -19.18
N PRO A 68 -17.67 7.52 -18.69
CA PRO A 68 -18.69 6.48 -18.64
C PRO A 68 -19.05 6.00 -20.06
N ASP A 69 -19.18 4.68 -20.23
CA ASP A 69 -19.54 4.05 -21.49
C ASP A 69 -20.89 4.60 -22.02
N THR A 70 -20.91 5.13 -23.24
CA THR A 70 -22.10 5.73 -23.88
C THR A 70 -23.11 4.70 -24.42
N HIS A 71 -23.26 3.55 -23.76
CA HIS A 71 -24.31 2.57 -24.07
C HIS A 71 -25.28 2.36 -22.91
N THR A 72 -26.34 3.20 -22.95
CA THR A 72 -27.74 2.98 -22.54
C THR A 72 -28.09 3.06 -21.04
N PRO A 73 -29.34 3.47 -20.69
CA PRO A 73 -29.97 4.78 -20.77
C PRO A 73 -30.26 5.39 -19.37
N GLU A 74 -30.74 6.64 -19.33
CA GLU A 74 -31.16 7.36 -18.11
C GLU A 74 -32.06 6.54 -17.16
N PRO A 75 -31.86 6.62 -15.83
CA PRO A 75 -32.83 6.09 -14.88
C PRO A 75 -34.01 7.06 -14.78
N THR A 76 -35.15 6.67 -15.34
CA THR A 76 -36.44 7.27 -14.99
C THR A 76 -36.75 6.96 -13.53
N ALA A 77 -37.06 8.00 -12.78
CA ALA A 77 -37.49 7.92 -11.40
C ALA A 77 -38.73 7.01 -11.25
N ALA A 78 -38.58 5.92 -10.50
CA ALA A 78 -39.67 5.22 -9.85
C ALA A 78 -39.15 4.61 -8.55
N ALA A 79 -39.64 5.15 -7.43
CA ALA A 79 -39.39 4.61 -6.10
C ALA A 79 -39.94 3.18 -6.01
N VAL A 80 -39.05 2.21 -5.78
CA VAL A 80 -39.42 0.86 -5.35
C VAL A 80 -38.84 0.65 -3.96
N GLN A 81 -39.74 0.52 -2.98
CA GLN A 81 -39.41 0.17 -1.61
C GLN A 81 -38.87 -1.28 -1.57
N LEU A 82 -37.63 -1.45 -1.11
CA LEU A 82 -37.03 -2.77 -0.86
C LEU A 82 -37.56 -3.34 0.46
N PRO A 83 -38.07 -4.59 0.51
CA PRO A 83 -38.38 -5.26 1.76
C PRO A 83 -37.09 -5.67 2.49
N THR A 84 -37.11 -5.56 3.82
CA THR A 84 -36.00 -5.94 4.71
C THR A 84 -35.62 -7.41 4.55
N PRO A 85 -34.35 -7.76 4.27
CA PRO A 85 -33.96 -9.17 4.21
C PRO A 85 -33.77 -9.74 5.61
N GLU A 86 -34.55 -10.77 5.95
CA GLU A 86 -34.30 -11.65 7.09
C GLU A 86 -32.96 -12.39 6.89
N ARG A 87 -32.18 -12.51 7.97
CA ARG A 87 -30.86 -13.16 7.97
C ARG A 87 -31.00 -14.66 7.68
N PRO A 88 -30.28 -15.24 6.69
CA PRO A 88 -30.23 -16.67 6.53
C PRO A 88 -29.44 -17.30 7.68
N ARG A 89 -30.02 -18.32 8.32
CA ARG A 89 -29.32 -19.18 9.28
C ARG A 89 -28.25 -19.99 8.55
N LEU A 90 -26.99 -19.61 8.75
CA LEU A 90 -25.84 -20.36 8.26
C LEU A 90 -25.59 -21.56 9.20
N THR A 91 -25.66 -22.77 8.64
CA THR A 91 -25.22 -24.00 9.28
C THR A 91 -23.70 -23.96 9.48
N ARG A 92 -23.26 -24.15 10.73
CA ARG A 92 -21.84 -24.18 11.12
C ARG A 92 -21.08 -25.29 10.40
N SER A 93 -19.91 -24.94 9.84
CA SER A 93 -18.78 -25.84 9.58
C SER A 93 -17.60 -25.35 10.43
N PRO A 94 -16.64 -26.21 10.82
CA PRO A 94 -16.15 -26.28 12.18
C PRO A 94 -15.38 -25.03 12.62
N GLU A 95 -15.83 -24.52 13.75
CA GLU A 95 -15.24 -23.48 14.57
C GLU A 95 -13.90 -24.00 15.13
N VAL A 96 -12.78 -23.61 14.51
CA VAL A 96 -11.47 -23.80 15.13
C VAL A 96 -11.30 -22.67 16.12
N ALA A 97 -11.31 -23.04 17.41
CA ALA A 97 -11.26 -22.12 18.52
C ALA A 97 -10.08 -21.15 18.40
N LEU A 98 -10.42 -19.86 18.36
CA LEU A 98 -9.50 -18.76 18.67
C LEU A 98 -9.03 -18.99 20.11
N GLN A 99 -7.80 -19.47 20.29
CA GLN A 99 -7.16 -19.41 21.59
C GLN A 99 -6.71 -17.97 21.83
N ASP A 100 -7.09 -17.43 23.00
CA ASP A 100 -6.70 -16.11 23.48
C ASP A 100 -5.19 -15.97 23.45
N ALA A 101 -4.68 -15.33 22.38
CA ALA A 101 -3.31 -14.88 22.33
C ALA A 101 -3.18 -13.71 23.32
N ALA A 102 -2.27 -13.85 24.29
CA ALA A 102 -1.90 -12.78 25.21
C ALA A 102 -1.49 -11.51 24.41
N PRO A 103 -1.74 -10.30 24.94
CA PRO A 103 -1.35 -9.06 24.28
C PRO A 103 0.17 -9.03 24.13
N VAL A 104 0.65 -9.08 22.88
CA VAL A 104 2.07 -8.93 22.57
C VAL A 104 2.30 -7.44 22.31
N ASP A 105 3.03 -6.81 23.23
CA ASP A 105 3.54 -5.43 23.28
C ASP A 105 3.19 -4.56 22.07
N ALA A 106 2.03 -3.91 22.11
CA ALA A 106 1.86 -2.67 21.39
C ALA A 106 2.80 -1.63 22.04
N PRO A 107 3.62 -0.89 21.27
CA PRO A 107 4.43 0.17 21.84
C PRO A 107 3.52 1.17 22.57
N ASP A 108 3.93 1.61 23.76
CA ASP A 108 3.17 2.58 24.57
C ASP A 108 2.90 3.84 23.73
N PRO A 109 1.62 4.18 23.44
CA PRO A 109 1.28 5.35 22.62
C PRO A 109 1.77 6.67 23.21
N LEU A 110 2.09 6.71 24.52
CA LEU A 110 2.62 7.88 25.21
C LEU A 110 4.15 7.93 25.30
N ALA A 111 4.85 6.82 25.00
CA ALA A 111 6.32 6.80 24.98
C ALA A 111 6.93 7.44 23.71
N SER A 112 6.12 7.63 22.66
CA SER A 112 6.49 8.35 21.44
C SER A 112 6.35 9.87 21.62
N ALA A 113 7.06 10.42 22.60
CA ALA A 113 7.06 11.85 22.88
C ALA A 113 7.61 12.64 21.67
N ALA A 114 6.80 13.56 21.18
CA ALA A 114 7.08 14.56 20.13
C ALA A 114 7.04 14.03 18.67
N PHE A 115 5.83 13.81 18.18
CA PHE A 115 5.50 13.80 16.76
C PHE A 115 5.81 15.16 16.12
N ARG A 116 7.04 15.30 15.64
CA ARG A 116 7.42 16.36 14.71
C ARG A 116 7.82 15.69 13.40
N ALA A 117 7.67 16.40 12.30
CA ALA A 117 8.25 15.98 11.03
C ALA A 117 9.73 15.58 11.25
N ALA A 118 10.12 14.39 10.80
CA ALA A 118 11.48 13.92 10.95
C ALA A 118 12.44 14.91 10.31
N SER A 119 13.44 15.36 11.08
CA SER A 119 14.51 16.16 10.55
C SER A 119 15.38 15.32 9.60
N ARG A 120 16.21 16.00 8.79
CA ARG A 120 17.20 15.31 7.96
C ARG A 120 18.13 14.42 8.81
N ALA A 121 18.48 14.87 10.01
CA ALA A 121 19.30 14.12 10.95
C ALA A 121 18.60 12.83 11.43
N ASP A 122 17.29 12.87 11.67
CA ASP A 122 16.52 11.69 12.09
C ASP A 122 16.48 10.63 10.98
N LEU A 123 16.29 11.04 9.72
CA LEU A 123 16.35 10.14 8.56
C LEU A 123 17.77 9.59 8.32
N ASP A 124 18.81 10.39 8.58
CA ASP A 124 20.21 9.95 8.51
C ASP A 124 20.51 8.90 9.59
N ALA A 125 20.04 9.11 10.82
CA ALA A 125 20.13 8.14 11.91
C ALA A 125 19.41 6.83 11.57
N LEU A 126 18.18 6.92 11.06
CA LEU A 126 17.42 5.75 10.60
C LEU A 126 18.16 4.97 9.51
N ARG A 127 18.79 5.64 8.54
CA ARG A 127 19.62 4.97 7.52
C ARG A 127 20.81 4.24 8.15
N GLY A 128 21.41 4.82 9.19
CA GLY A 128 22.47 4.20 9.97
C GLY A 128 22.01 2.93 10.68
N GLU A 129 20.90 2.99 11.41
CA GLU A 129 20.31 1.83 12.08
C GLU A 129 19.88 0.73 11.09
N ALA A 130 19.28 1.14 9.96
CA ALA A 130 18.83 0.21 8.92
C ALA A 130 19.96 -0.64 8.33
N SER A 131 21.23 -0.21 8.44
CA SER A 131 22.39 -1.01 8.01
C SER A 131 22.44 -2.39 8.69
N ALA A 132 21.85 -2.55 9.88
CA ALA A 132 21.75 -3.82 10.58
C ALA A 132 20.96 -4.89 9.82
N LEU A 133 19.99 -4.49 8.97
CA LEU A 133 19.23 -5.42 8.13
C LEU A 133 20.14 -6.24 7.22
N LEU A 134 21.25 -5.66 6.74
CA LEU A 134 22.19 -6.35 5.85
C LEU A 134 22.89 -7.53 6.53
N ARG A 135 22.93 -7.54 7.87
CA ARG A 135 23.54 -8.58 8.70
C ARG A 135 22.52 -9.57 9.28
N ALA A 136 21.23 -9.40 8.99
CA ALA A 136 20.21 -10.32 9.46
C ALA A 136 20.45 -11.74 8.90
N PRO A 137 20.26 -12.81 9.70
CA PRO A 137 20.62 -14.17 9.32
C PRO A 137 19.78 -14.71 8.16
N ASP A 138 18.50 -14.34 8.10
CA ASP A 138 17.55 -14.81 7.10
C ASP A 138 16.52 -13.71 6.74
N PRO A 139 15.69 -13.92 5.69
CA PRO A 139 14.67 -12.96 5.27
C PRO A 139 13.63 -12.60 6.35
N ALA A 140 13.23 -13.56 7.18
CA ALA A 140 12.21 -13.33 8.21
C ALA A 140 12.77 -12.46 9.34
N ALA A 141 13.99 -12.75 9.79
CA ALA A 141 14.72 -11.93 10.76
C ALA A 141 14.99 -10.51 10.21
N ALA A 142 15.30 -10.38 8.91
CA ALA A 142 15.46 -9.08 8.27
C ALA A 142 14.15 -8.29 8.25
N ALA A 143 13.02 -8.95 7.95
CA ALA A 143 11.70 -8.34 7.92
C ALA A 143 11.21 -7.91 9.31
N ASP A 144 11.39 -8.75 10.34
CA ASP A 144 11.02 -8.39 11.70
C ASP A 144 11.86 -7.20 12.22
N LEU A 145 13.18 -7.21 11.97
CA LEU A 145 14.05 -6.10 12.32
C LEU A 145 13.65 -4.82 11.57
N ALA A 146 13.34 -4.92 10.28
CA ALA A 146 12.88 -3.80 9.46
C ALA A 146 11.60 -3.19 10.03
N LEU A 147 10.59 -4.02 10.34
CA LEU A 147 9.32 -3.58 10.89
C LEU A 147 9.49 -2.96 12.27
N GLY A 148 10.30 -3.59 13.13
CA GLY A 148 10.60 -3.08 14.46
C GLY A 148 11.31 -1.74 14.42
N LEU A 149 12.30 -1.56 13.55
CA LEU A 149 12.94 -0.27 13.31
C LEU A 149 11.93 0.77 12.82
N LEU A 150 11.15 0.43 11.80
CA LEU A 150 10.19 1.37 11.23
C LEU A 150 9.18 1.85 12.28
N MET A 151 8.59 0.94 13.06
CA MET A 151 7.59 1.30 14.08
C MET A 151 8.18 2.01 15.31
N ARG A 152 9.51 2.00 15.51
CA ARG A 152 10.16 2.86 16.51
C ARG A 152 10.23 4.33 16.09
N HIS A 153 10.30 4.60 14.79
CA HIS A 153 10.43 5.96 14.24
C HIS A 153 9.13 6.49 13.67
N VAL A 154 8.28 5.60 13.15
CA VAL A 154 6.96 5.92 12.61
C VAL A 154 5.90 5.32 13.53
N PRO A 155 5.21 6.17 14.29
CA PRO A 155 4.21 5.73 15.25
C PRO A 155 2.93 5.27 14.55
N ALA A 156 2.72 3.96 14.55
CA ALA A 156 1.57 3.29 13.97
C ALA A 156 1.04 2.24 14.95
N GLU A 157 -0.27 2.04 14.97
CA GLU A 157 -0.92 1.04 15.81
C GLU A 157 -0.48 -0.38 15.44
N SER A 158 -0.41 -0.64 14.12
CA SER A 158 0.01 -1.91 13.58
C SER A 158 0.90 -1.73 12.36
N GLY A 159 1.64 -2.76 12.02
CA GLY A 159 2.40 -2.83 10.78
C GLY A 159 2.69 -4.26 10.38
N ALA A 160 3.01 -4.45 9.11
CA ALA A 160 3.30 -5.75 8.53
C ALA A 160 4.37 -5.65 7.44
N VAL A 161 5.08 -6.75 7.23
CA VAL A 161 5.92 -6.98 6.06
C VAL A 161 5.35 -8.19 5.33
N LEU A 162 4.99 -7.97 4.08
CA LEU A 162 4.52 -9.01 3.18
C LEU A 162 5.59 -9.26 2.13
N LEU A 163 6.03 -10.51 1.98
CA LEU A 163 6.96 -10.90 0.93
C LEU A 163 6.23 -11.68 -0.17
N LEU A 164 6.62 -11.42 -1.40
CA LEU A 164 6.12 -12.10 -2.58
C LEU A 164 6.71 -13.52 -2.63
N SER A 165 5.81 -14.50 -2.79
CA SER A 165 6.07 -15.91 -3.03
C SER A 165 5.40 -16.32 -4.34
N ASP A 166 5.64 -17.56 -4.79
CA ASP A 166 5.05 -18.08 -6.05
C ASP A 166 3.52 -18.01 -6.06
N ASP A 167 2.88 -18.22 -4.89
CA ASP A 167 1.42 -18.33 -4.78
C ASP A 167 0.74 -17.13 -4.09
N GLY A 168 1.49 -16.08 -3.73
CA GLY A 168 0.89 -14.93 -3.06
C GLY A 168 1.84 -14.08 -2.22
N LEU A 169 1.24 -13.27 -1.34
CA LEU A 169 1.94 -12.41 -0.40
C LEU A 169 1.88 -13.02 1.01
N ASP A 170 3.05 -13.33 1.55
CA ASP A 170 3.22 -13.95 2.86
C ASP A 170 3.52 -12.90 3.93
N PHE A 171 2.73 -12.90 5.00
CA PHE A 171 2.97 -12.09 6.19
C PHE A 171 4.15 -12.67 6.98
N VAL A 172 5.36 -12.18 6.69
CA VAL A 172 6.59 -12.67 7.33
C VAL A 172 6.91 -11.96 8.64
N ALA A 173 6.39 -10.74 8.83
CA ALA A 173 6.44 -10.01 10.09
C ALA A 173 5.17 -9.20 10.27
N ALA A 174 4.66 -9.16 11.50
CA ALA A 174 3.50 -8.37 11.89
C ALA A 174 3.68 -7.88 13.33
N ARG A 175 3.21 -6.67 13.61
CA ARG A 175 3.24 -6.04 14.93
C ARG A 175 1.93 -5.27 15.16
N GLY A 176 1.52 -5.16 16.42
CA GLY A 176 0.28 -4.53 16.83
C GLY A 176 -0.74 -5.53 17.43
N PRO A 177 -1.91 -5.05 17.88
CA PRO A 177 -2.85 -5.82 18.71
C PRO A 177 -3.35 -7.14 18.09
N ARG A 178 -3.35 -7.24 16.75
CA ARG A 178 -3.84 -8.41 16.01
C ARG A 178 -2.76 -9.14 15.21
N ALA A 179 -1.48 -8.83 15.44
CA ALA A 179 -0.36 -9.41 14.70
C ALA A 179 -0.38 -10.95 14.65
N ALA A 180 -0.66 -11.60 15.78
CA ALA A 180 -0.72 -13.08 15.88
C ALA A 180 -1.78 -13.72 14.96
N THR A 181 -2.80 -12.96 14.55
CA THR A 181 -3.88 -13.46 13.68
C THR A 181 -3.53 -13.42 12.18
N VAL A 182 -2.46 -12.71 11.81
CA VAL A 182 -1.99 -12.53 10.43
C VAL A 182 -0.60 -13.09 10.19
N GLN A 183 0.25 -13.17 11.22
CA GLN A 183 1.60 -13.73 11.12
C GLN A 183 1.58 -15.13 10.49
N GLY A 184 2.39 -15.34 9.45
CA GLY A 184 2.49 -16.61 8.74
C GLY A 184 1.32 -16.93 7.81
N ARG A 185 0.34 -16.03 7.65
CA ARG A 185 -0.74 -16.18 6.68
C ARG A 185 -0.30 -15.68 5.31
N ARG A 186 -1.05 -16.12 4.29
CA ARG A 186 -0.90 -15.72 2.89
C ARG A 186 -2.17 -15.07 2.39
N ILE A 187 -2.02 -14.04 1.57
CA ILE A 187 -3.09 -13.48 0.74
C ILE A 187 -2.76 -13.63 -0.75
N PRO A 188 -3.77 -13.61 -1.64
CA PRO A 188 -3.50 -13.62 -3.08
C PRO A 188 -2.55 -12.48 -3.49
N PRO A 189 -1.70 -12.69 -4.51
CA PRO A 189 -0.67 -11.72 -4.90
C PRO A 189 -1.28 -10.41 -5.41
N ASP A 190 -2.54 -10.45 -5.84
CA ASP A 190 -3.28 -9.31 -6.33
C ASP A 190 -4.23 -8.68 -5.30
N ALA A 191 -4.33 -9.25 -4.10
CA ALA A 191 -5.28 -8.84 -3.08
C ALA A 191 -4.91 -7.51 -2.45
N GLY A 192 -5.89 -6.61 -2.42
CA GLY A 192 -5.81 -5.44 -1.55
C GLY A 192 -4.84 -4.36 -2.01
N ILE A 193 -4.58 -3.45 -1.07
CA ILE A 193 -3.55 -2.43 -1.21
C ILE A 193 -2.15 -3.05 -1.24
N ALA A 194 -1.88 -4.08 -0.43
CA ALA A 194 -0.62 -4.82 -0.45
C ALA A 194 -0.27 -5.37 -1.85
N GLY A 195 -1.23 -6.05 -2.48
CA GLY A 195 -1.09 -6.58 -3.83
C GLY A 195 -0.88 -5.46 -4.84
N LEU A 196 -1.67 -4.38 -4.77
CA LEU A 196 -1.52 -3.24 -5.69
C LEU A 196 -0.15 -2.58 -5.54
N CYS A 197 0.30 -2.32 -4.32
CA CYS A 197 1.60 -1.73 -4.01
C CYS A 197 2.74 -2.60 -4.55
N THR A 198 2.68 -3.91 -4.31
CA THR A 198 3.70 -4.86 -4.78
C THR A 198 3.76 -4.91 -6.30
N ARG A 199 2.61 -5.02 -7.00
CA ARG A 199 2.58 -5.14 -8.46
C ARG A 199 2.95 -3.85 -9.18
N SER A 200 2.45 -2.71 -8.68
CA SER A 200 2.76 -1.40 -9.28
C SER A 200 4.18 -0.96 -8.97
N GLY A 201 4.76 -1.41 -7.86
CA GLY A 201 6.01 -0.88 -7.35
C GLY A 201 5.89 0.59 -6.90
N THR A 202 4.68 1.02 -6.55
CA THR A 202 4.36 2.39 -6.12
C THR A 202 3.89 2.38 -4.67
N ALA A 203 4.33 3.38 -3.90
CA ALA A 203 3.87 3.58 -2.53
C ALA A 203 2.49 4.23 -2.50
N LEU A 204 1.67 3.89 -1.50
CA LEU A 204 0.30 4.36 -1.36
C LEU A 204 0.07 4.86 0.06
N ILE A 205 -0.53 6.05 0.21
CA ILE A 205 -1.03 6.59 1.47
C ILE A 205 -2.55 6.71 1.36
N LEU A 206 -3.27 6.05 2.25
CA LEU A 206 -4.73 6.08 2.31
C LEU A 206 -5.16 6.61 3.67
N ARG A 207 -6.00 7.64 3.66
CA ARG A 207 -6.62 8.22 4.86
C ARG A 207 -7.87 7.45 5.32
N GLU A 208 -8.60 6.88 4.36
CA GLU A 208 -9.84 6.13 4.60
C GLU A 208 -9.77 4.75 3.92
N ALA A 209 -8.78 3.96 4.31
CA ALA A 209 -8.52 2.64 3.75
C ALA A 209 -9.76 1.73 3.79
N SER A 210 -10.54 1.76 4.87
CA SER A 210 -11.78 0.95 4.98
C SER A 210 -12.85 1.28 3.92
N GLN A 211 -12.82 2.49 3.34
CA GLN A 211 -13.76 2.91 2.30
C GLN A 211 -13.19 2.73 0.89
N ASP A 212 -11.89 2.43 0.77
CA ASP A 212 -11.27 2.24 -0.53
C ASP A 212 -11.72 0.89 -1.12
N PRO A 213 -12.29 0.87 -2.35
CA PRO A 213 -12.78 -0.37 -2.97
C PRO A 213 -11.67 -1.39 -3.24
N ARG A 214 -10.40 -0.94 -3.22
CA ARG A 214 -9.21 -1.78 -3.40
C ARG A 214 -8.73 -2.36 -2.06
N HIS A 215 -9.33 -1.99 -0.92
CA HIS A 215 -8.99 -2.57 0.38
C HIS A 215 -9.49 -4.02 0.49
N TYR A 216 -8.64 -4.89 1.02
CA TYR A 216 -8.99 -6.30 1.17
C TYR A 216 -9.60 -6.56 2.56
N ALA A 217 -10.88 -6.20 2.69
CA ALA A 217 -11.62 -6.27 3.97
C ALA A 217 -11.66 -7.67 4.62
N ARG A 218 -11.34 -8.75 3.90
CA ARG A 218 -11.31 -10.11 4.48
C ARG A 218 -10.24 -10.27 5.56
N VAL A 219 -9.11 -9.55 5.47
CA VAL A 219 -8.06 -9.59 6.51
C VAL A 219 -8.55 -8.90 7.78
N ASP A 220 -9.17 -7.72 7.64
CA ASP A 220 -9.81 -6.99 8.74
C ASP A 220 -10.90 -7.84 9.41
N GLN A 221 -11.81 -8.43 8.62
CA GLN A 221 -12.88 -9.30 9.11
C GLN A 221 -12.35 -10.53 9.86
N ALA A 222 -11.30 -11.17 9.34
CA ALA A 222 -10.73 -12.37 9.95
C ALA A 222 -9.91 -12.08 11.21
N SER A 223 -9.30 -10.90 11.31
CA SER A 223 -8.48 -10.49 12.45
C SER A 223 -9.28 -9.74 13.53
N GLY A 224 -10.46 -9.21 13.18
CA GLY A 224 -11.22 -8.29 14.02
C GLY A 224 -10.52 -6.92 14.16
N TYR A 225 -9.64 -6.58 13.22
CA TYR A 225 -8.97 -5.28 13.13
C TYR A 225 -9.72 -4.37 12.15
N THR A 226 -9.72 -3.06 12.37
CA THR A 226 -10.26 -2.09 11.41
C THR A 226 -9.14 -1.19 10.92
N THR A 227 -8.86 -1.28 9.63
CA THR A 227 -7.87 -0.44 8.96
C THR A 227 -8.51 0.88 8.52
N GLN A 228 -8.27 1.96 9.27
CA GLN A 228 -8.76 3.30 8.96
C GLN A 228 -7.82 4.04 8.02
N ALA A 229 -6.53 4.05 8.33
CA ALA A 229 -5.49 4.65 7.51
C ALA A 229 -4.37 3.65 7.24
N LEU A 230 -3.74 3.74 6.07
CA LEU A 230 -2.75 2.78 5.60
C LEU A 230 -1.64 3.46 4.81
N LEU A 231 -0.39 3.13 5.11
CA LEU A 231 0.77 3.44 4.29
C LEU A 231 1.36 2.12 3.79
N ALA A 232 1.41 1.90 2.48
CA ALA A 232 2.05 0.75 1.85
C ALA A 232 3.25 1.21 1.01
N VAL A 233 4.40 0.57 1.21
CA VAL A 233 5.64 0.88 0.49
C VAL A 233 6.24 -0.39 -0.11
N PRO A 234 6.55 -0.42 -1.41
CA PRO A 234 7.09 -1.61 -2.06
C PRO A 234 8.53 -1.87 -1.61
N ILE A 235 8.85 -3.14 -1.40
CA ILE A 235 10.20 -3.61 -1.10
C ILE A 235 10.86 -3.91 -2.45
N ARG A 236 11.60 -2.94 -3.01
CA ARG A 236 12.15 -3.03 -4.37
C ARG A 236 13.62 -2.65 -4.41
N ALA A 237 14.42 -3.44 -5.13
CA ALA A 237 15.82 -3.14 -5.44
C ALA A 237 16.18 -3.69 -6.82
N SER A 238 17.01 -2.94 -7.56
CA SER A 238 17.55 -3.36 -8.87
C SER A 238 16.49 -3.88 -9.86
N GLY A 239 15.33 -3.21 -9.91
CA GLY A 239 14.23 -3.58 -10.81
C GLY A 239 13.36 -4.75 -10.34
N GLN A 240 13.71 -5.44 -9.26
CA GLN A 240 12.94 -6.55 -8.69
C GLN A 240 12.15 -6.09 -7.45
N THR A 241 10.86 -6.45 -7.40
CA THR A 241 10.00 -6.24 -6.23
C THR A 241 9.86 -7.54 -5.45
N PHE A 242 10.11 -7.45 -4.14
CA PHE A 242 10.08 -8.58 -3.21
C PHE A 242 8.82 -8.63 -2.34
N GLY A 243 7.93 -7.62 -2.44
CA GLY A 243 6.74 -7.49 -1.59
C GLY A 243 6.49 -6.04 -1.17
N CYS A 244 5.91 -5.83 0.00
CA CYS A 244 5.66 -4.50 0.57
C CYS A 244 5.76 -4.47 2.10
N VAL A 245 5.98 -3.26 2.64
CA VAL A 245 5.83 -2.93 4.07
C VAL A 245 4.56 -2.11 4.23
N GLU A 246 3.74 -2.43 5.23
CA GLU A 246 2.52 -1.70 5.57
C GLU A 246 2.59 -1.15 6.99
N LEU A 247 2.11 0.09 7.17
CA LEU A 247 1.80 0.68 8.47
C LEU A 247 0.31 1.06 8.49
N LEU A 248 -0.35 0.79 9.61
CA LEU A 248 -1.80 0.95 9.77
C LEU A 248 -2.09 1.85 10.97
N ASN A 249 -3.10 2.72 10.81
CA ASN A 249 -3.64 3.59 11.85
C ASN A 249 -2.53 4.36 12.61
N PRO A 250 -2.03 5.49 12.06
CA PRO A 250 -1.01 6.28 12.75
C PRO A 250 -1.55 6.78 14.09
N PHE A 251 -0.72 6.74 15.13
CA PHE A 251 -1.14 7.25 16.43
C PHE A 251 -1.25 8.78 16.39
N GLY A 252 -2.27 9.34 17.05
CA GLY A 252 -2.42 10.80 17.18
C GLY A 252 -2.70 11.56 15.88
N ALA A 253 -2.91 10.85 14.76
CA ALA A 253 -3.17 11.43 13.45
C ALA A 253 -4.21 10.61 12.69
N VAL A 254 -4.80 11.20 11.66
CA VAL A 254 -5.81 10.55 10.80
C VAL A 254 -5.20 10.00 9.50
N ALA A 255 -3.94 10.32 9.20
CA ALA A 255 -3.24 9.85 8.00
C ALA A 255 -1.73 9.91 8.20
N PHE A 256 -1.00 9.11 7.42
CA PHE A 256 0.46 9.19 7.34
C PHE A 256 0.88 10.41 6.48
N GLU A 257 1.82 11.19 6.99
CA GLU A 257 2.52 12.26 6.29
C GLU A 257 3.72 11.78 5.43
N GLU A 258 4.26 12.69 4.61
CA GLU A 258 5.37 12.46 3.67
C GLU A 258 6.67 11.99 4.34
N TRP A 259 6.96 12.47 5.56
CA TRP A 259 8.16 12.04 6.27
C TRP A 259 8.07 10.58 6.74
N HIS A 260 6.86 10.08 7.04
CA HIS A 260 6.64 8.65 7.35
C HIS A 260 6.88 7.79 6.11
N LEU A 261 6.42 8.24 4.95
CA LEU A 261 6.71 7.60 3.67
C LEU A 261 8.22 7.56 3.41
N SER A 262 8.92 8.66 3.65
CA SER A 262 10.38 8.73 3.51
C SER A 262 11.10 7.74 4.42
N ALA A 263 10.67 7.61 5.69
CA ALA A 263 11.21 6.63 6.63
C ALA A 263 10.93 5.18 6.18
N ALA A 264 9.70 4.89 5.76
CA ALA A 264 9.31 3.58 5.25
C ALA A 264 10.09 3.20 3.98
N GLN A 265 10.33 4.14 3.06
CA GLN A 265 11.15 3.92 1.86
C GLN A 265 12.62 3.61 2.19
N ILE A 266 13.20 4.27 3.19
CA ILE A 266 14.56 3.97 3.67
C ILE A 266 14.66 2.51 4.13
N ILE A 267 13.71 2.08 4.95
CA ILE A 267 13.66 0.72 5.49
C ILE A 267 13.38 -0.29 4.36
N ALA A 268 12.39 -0.05 3.52
CA ALA A 268 12.02 -0.93 2.42
C ALA A 268 13.17 -1.13 1.41
N ALA A 269 13.88 -0.06 1.04
CA ALA A 269 15.04 -0.14 0.15
C ALA A 269 16.19 -0.96 0.75
N ARG A 270 16.43 -0.80 2.07
CA ARG A 270 17.48 -1.54 2.76
C ARG A 270 17.13 -3.01 2.93
N LEU A 271 15.86 -3.30 3.25
CA LEU A 271 15.33 -4.66 3.27
C LEU A 271 15.44 -5.32 1.90
N ALA A 272 15.05 -4.63 0.82
CA ALA A 272 15.18 -5.14 -0.54
C ALA A 272 16.63 -5.47 -0.92
N THR A 273 17.58 -4.66 -0.48
CA THR A 273 19.02 -4.93 -0.65
C THR A 273 19.42 -6.24 0.04
N ARG A 274 18.94 -6.47 1.28
CA ARG A 274 19.21 -7.72 2.03
C ARG A 274 18.57 -8.94 1.37
N LEU A 275 17.37 -8.80 0.82
CA LEU A 275 16.64 -9.89 0.14
C LEU A 275 17.27 -10.23 -1.22
N GLY A 276 17.75 -9.22 -1.95
CA GLY A 276 18.40 -9.41 -3.26
C GLY A 276 19.84 -9.92 -3.18
N ALA A 277 20.49 -9.84 -2.02
CA ALA A 277 21.78 -10.47 -1.78
C ALA A 277 21.59 -11.99 -1.78
N ARG A 278 21.80 -12.63 -2.94
CA ARG A 278 21.81 -14.09 -3.08
C ARG A 278 22.63 -14.70 -1.93
N VAL A 279 22.02 -15.61 -1.17
CA VAL A 279 22.77 -16.50 -0.28
C VAL A 279 23.74 -17.24 -1.20
N GLY A 280 25.03 -16.93 -1.08
CA GLY A 280 26.06 -17.58 -1.86
C GLY A 280 26.06 -19.07 -1.53
N PHE A 281 25.42 -19.88 -2.36
CA PHE A 281 25.76 -21.29 -2.46
C PHE A 281 27.03 -21.38 -3.28
N THR A 282 28.16 -21.45 -2.58
CA THR A 282 29.35 -22.09 -3.12
C THR A 282 28.99 -23.57 -3.25
N VAL A 283 28.92 -24.05 -4.49
CA VAL A 283 28.94 -25.47 -4.78
C VAL A 283 30.42 -25.84 -4.84
N GLU A 284 30.92 -26.51 -3.80
CA GLU A 284 32.09 -27.40 -3.94
C GLU A 284 31.59 -28.83 -4.12
#